data_AF-A0A7S3S4G2-F1
#
_entry.id   AF-A0A7S3S4G2-F1
#
_cell.length_a   1.000
_cell.length_b   1.000
_cell.length_c   1.000
_cell.angle_alpha   90.00
_cell.angle_beta   90.00
_cell.angle_gamma   90.00
#
_symmetry.space_group_name_H-M   'P 1'
#
loop_
_entity.id
_entity.type
_entity.pdbx_description
1 polymer ?
#
loop_
_entity_poly.entity_id
_entity_poly.type
_entity_poly.pdbx_seq_one_letter_code
_entity_poly.pdbx_strand_id
1 'polypeptide(L)'
;RTRSNEEVTAMLREAQARAVRKSTVHEFLKNQGFDLDVNSTRRKLFKTTFPLHVATKLGNEKMVELLLAMGADPKLQDSKRRTPAEVAAKYSRDGSHDAVLRLLQCEN
;
A
#
# COMPACT_ATOMS: atom_id res chain seq x y z
N ARG A 1 -0.17 29.63 -28.43
CA ARG A 1 -0.30 28.57 -29.45
C ARG A 1 0.19 27.29 -28.78
N THR A 2 -0.76 26.39 -28.53
CA THR A 2 -0.60 24.98 -28.12
C THR A 2 0.29 24.69 -26.92
N ARG A 3 -0.28 24.68 -25.69
CA ARG A 3 0.08 23.61 -24.75
C ARG A 3 -0.20 22.31 -25.49
N SER A 4 0.86 21.59 -25.79
CA SER A 4 0.90 20.61 -26.86
C SER A 4 -0.08 19.47 -26.55
N ASN A 5 -0.76 18.93 -27.56
CA ASN A 5 -1.64 17.77 -27.37
C ASN A 5 -0.90 16.60 -26.68
N GLU A 6 0.44 16.53 -26.79
CA GLU A 6 1.30 15.61 -26.02
C GLU A 6 1.29 15.84 -24.50
N GLU A 7 1.21 17.08 -24.02
CA GLU A 7 1.11 17.35 -22.58
C GLU A 7 -0.26 16.90 -22.04
N VAL A 8 -1.32 17.11 -22.83
CA VAL A 8 -2.68 16.66 -22.48
C VAL A 8 -2.78 15.13 -22.51
N THR A 9 -2.14 14.45 -23.46
CA THR A 9 -2.10 12.98 -23.49
C THR A 9 -1.23 12.39 -22.38
N ALA A 10 -0.13 13.05 -22.02
CA ALA A 10 0.69 12.67 -20.86
C ALA A 10 -0.11 12.78 -19.55
N MET A 11 -0.84 13.89 -19.35
CA MET A 11 -1.71 14.07 -18.17
C MET A 11 -2.82 13.03 -18.11
N LEU A 12 -3.46 12.69 -19.24
CA LEU A 12 -4.50 11.65 -19.28
C LEU A 12 -3.93 10.27 -18.97
N ARG A 13 -2.73 9.94 -19.49
CA ARG A 13 -2.05 8.66 -19.21
C ARG A 13 -1.64 8.56 -17.74
N GLU A 14 -1.16 9.64 -17.14
CA GLU A 14 -0.87 9.68 -15.71
C GLU A 14 -2.12 9.55 -14.86
N ALA A 15 -3.21 10.24 -15.24
CA ALA A 15 -4.50 10.13 -14.55
C ALA A 15 -5.07 8.70 -14.65
N GLN A 16 -4.97 8.07 -15.81
CA GLN A 16 -5.33 6.67 -16.01
C GLN A 16 -4.43 5.74 -15.19
N ALA A 17 -3.11 5.98 -15.16
CA ALA A 17 -2.20 5.22 -14.31
C ALA A 17 -2.60 5.35 -12.83
N ARG A 18 -2.99 6.55 -12.38
CA ARG A 18 -3.55 6.76 -11.02
C ARG A 18 -4.84 5.95 -10.82
N ALA A 19 -5.74 5.92 -11.79
CA ALA A 19 -7.00 5.17 -11.70
C ALA A 19 -6.77 3.66 -11.66
N VAL A 20 -5.89 3.13 -12.52
CA VAL A 20 -5.51 1.70 -12.51
C VAL A 20 -4.89 1.33 -11.17
N ARG A 21 -4.00 2.17 -10.63
CA ARG A 21 -3.41 1.99 -9.30
C ARG A 21 -4.48 1.87 -8.21
N LYS A 22 -5.49 2.75 -8.23
CA LYS A 22 -6.63 2.65 -7.30
C LYS A 22 -7.35 1.31 -7.46
N SER A 23 -7.69 0.91 -8.68
CA SER A 23 -8.39 -0.36 -8.93
C SER A 23 -7.59 -1.59 -8.48
N THR A 24 -6.28 -1.62 -8.71
CA THR A 24 -5.43 -2.75 -8.29
C THR A 24 -5.43 -2.93 -6.77
N VAL A 25 -5.34 -1.83 -6.02
CA VAL A 25 -5.44 -1.88 -4.55
C VAL A 25 -6.84 -2.32 -4.13
N HIS A 26 -7.90 -1.76 -4.71
CA HIS A 26 -9.27 -2.17 -4.38
C HIS A 26 -9.52 -3.66 -4.67
N GLU A 27 -9.01 -4.19 -5.77
CA GLU A 27 -9.09 -5.62 -6.10
C GLU A 27 -8.35 -6.47 -5.08
N PHE A 28 -7.15 -6.04 -4.68
CA PHE A 28 -6.38 -6.69 -3.63
C PHE A 28 -7.11 -6.67 -2.28
N LEU A 29 -7.64 -5.52 -1.87
CA LEU A 29 -8.45 -5.35 -0.65
C LEU A 29 -9.65 -6.29 -0.66
N LYS A 30 -10.41 -6.31 -1.76
CA LYS A 30 -11.57 -7.18 -1.94
C LYS A 30 -11.20 -8.66 -1.86
N ASN A 31 -10.13 -9.07 -2.54
CA ASN A 31 -9.65 -10.45 -2.52
C ASN A 31 -9.19 -10.88 -1.12
N GLN A 32 -8.60 -9.96 -0.36
CA GLN A 32 -8.20 -10.19 1.02
C GLN A 32 -9.37 -10.06 2.03
N GLY A 33 -10.53 -9.55 1.60
CA GLY A 33 -11.73 -9.34 2.42
C GLY A 33 -11.63 -8.12 3.35
N PHE A 34 -11.04 -7.04 2.88
CA PHE A 34 -11.09 -5.69 3.48
C PHE A 34 -12.22 -4.87 2.85
N ASP A 35 -12.72 -3.90 3.59
CA ASP A 35 -13.51 -2.80 3.03
C ASP A 35 -12.66 -2.02 2.01
N LEU A 36 -13.31 -1.39 1.03
CA LEU A 36 -12.67 -0.68 -0.09
C LEU A 36 -11.81 0.53 0.35
N ASP A 37 -11.73 0.84 1.64
CA ASP A 37 -10.96 1.95 2.18
C ASP A 37 -9.49 1.54 2.45
N VAL A 38 -8.54 2.43 2.16
CA VAL A 38 -7.09 2.17 2.30
C VAL A 38 -6.63 2.07 3.76
N ASN A 39 -7.33 2.75 4.66
CA ASN A 39 -7.13 2.66 6.10
C ASN A 39 -8.11 1.69 6.78
N SER A 40 -8.85 0.89 5.99
CA SER A 40 -9.80 -0.09 6.51
C SER A 40 -9.11 -1.13 7.38
N THR A 41 -9.51 -1.23 8.64
CA THR A 41 -9.09 -2.35 9.46
C THR A 41 -9.99 -3.55 9.22
N ARG A 42 -9.41 -4.71 8.90
CA ARG A 42 -10.16 -5.96 9.02
C ARG A 42 -10.13 -6.41 10.48
N ARG A 43 -11.29 -6.40 11.14
CA ARG A 43 -11.49 -6.98 12.47
C ARG A 43 -11.97 -8.42 12.32
N LYS A 44 -11.08 -9.39 12.51
CA LYS A 44 -11.44 -10.83 12.50
C LYS A 44 -11.34 -11.36 13.93
N LEU A 45 -12.50 -11.52 14.59
CA LEU A 45 -12.76 -12.01 15.96
C LEU A 45 -11.93 -11.38 17.10
N PHE A 46 -10.60 -11.33 17.02
CA PHE A 46 -9.68 -10.68 17.98
C PHE A 46 -8.42 -10.08 17.34
N LYS A 47 -8.39 -9.92 16.01
CA LYS A 47 -7.26 -9.32 15.27
C LYS A 47 -7.72 -8.18 14.37
N THR A 48 -7.08 -7.03 14.54
CA THR A 48 -7.11 -5.85 13.69
C THR A 48 -5.84 -5.87 12.86
N THR A 49 -6.00 -6.00 11.55
CA THR A 49 -4.90 -5.91 10.59
C THR A 49 -5.24 -4.80 9.60
N PHE A 50 -4.27 -3.99 9.20
CA PHE A 50 -4.45 -3.01 8.14
C PHE A 50 -3.98 -3.57 6.80
N PRO A 51 -4.42 -3.01 5.67
CA PRO A 51 -4.01 -3.46 4.35
C PRO A 51 -2.50 -3.35 4.16
N LEU A 52 -1.91 -2.29 4.71
CA LEU A 52 -0.47 -2.05 4.68
C LEU A 52 0.32 -3.13 5.43
N HIS A 53 -0.20 -3.66 6.55
CA HIS A 53 0.40 -4.82 7.25
C HIS A 53 0.30 -6.11 6.43
N VAL A 54 -0.74 -6.28 5.62
CA VAL A 54 -0.86 -7.46 4.74
C VAL A 54 0.09 -7.35 3.56
N ALA A 55 0.17 -6.19 2.90
CA ALA A 55 1.09 -5.95 1.81
C ALA A 55 2.55 -6.15 2.22
N THR A 56 2.94 -5.62 3.39
CA THR A 56 4.27 -5.84 4.00
C THR A 56 4.52 -7.31 4.33
N LYS A 57 3.56 -8.00 4.93
CA LYS A 57 3.66 -9.44 5.24
C LYS A 57 3.83 -10.30 3.97
N LEU A 58 3.24 -9.88 2.85
CA LEU A 58 3.40 -10.56 1.57
C LEU A 58 4.74 -10.22 0.89
N GLY A 59 5.45 -9.19 1.34
CA GLY A 59 6.65 -8.69 0.68
C GLY A 59 6.37 -7.99 -0.65
N ASN A 60 5.14 -7.53 -0.88
CA ASN A 60 4.78 -6.91 -2.14
C ASN A 60 5.10 -5.41 -2.08
N GLU A 61 6.32 -5.06 -2.46
CA GLU A 61 6.81 -3.66 -2.52
C GLU A 61 5.89 -2.76 -3.34
N LYS A 62 5.42 -3.27 -4.49
CA LYS A 62 4.55 -2.53 -5.39
C LYS A 62 3.24 -2.19 -4.69
N MET A 63 2.65 -3.15 -3.98
CA MET A 63 1.41 -2.92 -3.25
C MET A 63 1.59 -1.95 -2.08
N VAL A 64 2.75 -1.99 -1.40
CA VAL A 64 3.09 -1.03 -0.35
C VAL A 64 3.18 0.39 -0.92
N GLU A 65 3.92 0.58 -2.02
CA GLU A 65 4.04 1.87 -2.73
C GLU A 65 2.67 2.38 -3.17
N LEU A 66 1.81 1.51 -3.70
CA LEU A 66 0.46 1.86 -4.13
C LEU A 66 -0.46 2.27 -2.97
N LEU A 67 -0.36 1.58 -1.84
CA LEU A 67 -1.12 1.91 -0.64
C LEU A 67 -0.66 3.25 -0.05
N LEU A 68 0.65 3.51 0.02
CA LEU A 68 1.20 4.80 0.46
C LEU A 68 0.77 5.93 -0.48
N ALA A 69 0.83 5.71 -1.80
CA ALA A 69 0.35 6.67 -2.80
C ALA A 69 -1.17 6.93 -2.73
N MET A 70 -1.93 6.04 -2.08
CA MET A 70 -3.36 6.22 -1.79
C MET A 70 -3.62 6.96 -0.47
N GLY A 71 -2.58 7.28 0.31
CA GLY A 71 -2.71 7.89 1.62
C GLY A 71 -2.91 6.88 2.75
N ALA A 72 -2.42 5.65 2.59
CA ALA A 72 -2.36 4.71 3.71
C ALA A 72 -1.31 5.19 4.73
N ASP A 73 -1.68 5.20 6.00
CA ASP A 73 -0.78 5.68 7.06
C ASP A 73 0.21 4.57 7.51
N PRO A 74 1.52 4.71 7.28
CA PRO A 74 2.52 3.74 7.73
C PRO A 74 2.73 3.73 9.24
N LYS A 75 2.17 4.71 9.96
CA LYS A 75 2.27 4.81 11.42
C LYS A 75 1.20 3.99 12.15
N LEU A 76 0.24 3.42 11.41
CA LEU A 76 -0.85 2.64 12.00
C LEU A 76 -0.31 1.34 12.62
N GLN A 77 -0.73 1.11 13.86
CA GLN A 77 -0.33 -0.06 14.62
C GLN A 77 -1.42 -1.15 14.57
N ASP A 78 -1.03 -2.39 14.31
CA ASP A 78 -1.94 -3.53 14.36
C ASP A 78 -2.40 -3.84 15.80
N SER A 79 -3.27 -4.85 15.99
CA SER A 79 -3.70 -5.28 17.34
C SER A 79 -2.57 -5.66 18.30
N LYS A 80 -1.38 -5.95 17.80
CA LYS A 80 -0.20 -6.28 18.61
C LYS A 80 0.70 -5.06 18.84
N ARG A 81 0.19 -3.85 18.57
CA ARG A 81 0.93 -2.58 18.62
C ARG A 81 2.14 -2.54 17.69
N ARG A 82 2.10 -3.26 16.57
CA ARG A 82 3.20 -3.31 15.61
C ARG A 82 2.92 -2.41 14.44
N THR A 83 3.91 -1.62 14.06
CA THR A 83 3.95 -0.87 12.81
C THR A 83 4.13 -1.83 11.62
N PRO A 84 3.78 -1.40 10.38
CA PRO A 84 4.02 -2.17 9.18
C PRO A 84 5.51 -2.49 8.97
N ALA A 85 6.41 -1.59 9.38
CA ALA A 85 7.85 -1.80 9.36
C ALA A 85 8.29 -2.93 10.30
N GLU A 86 7.78 -2.96 11.55
CA GLU A 86 8.08 -4.06 12.48
C GLU A 86 7.52 -5.39 11.98
N VAL A 87 6.36 -5.39 11.32
CA VAL A 87 5.82 -6.59 10.68
C VAL A 87 6.73 -7.03 9.53
N ALA A 88 7.15 -6.12 8.65
CA ALA A 88 8.08 -6.43 7.56
C ALA A 88 9.40 -7.02 8.09
N ALA A 89 9.99 -6.42 9.13
CA ALA A 89 11.21 -6.92 9.76
C ALA A 89 11.03 -8.34 10.33
N LYS A 90 9.88 -8.60 10.96
CA LYS A 90 9.57 -9.92 11.54
C LYS A 90 9.33 -11.01 10.47
N TYR A 91 8.76 -10.65 9.33
CA TYR A 91 8.46 -11.59 8.25
C TYR A 91 9.58 -11.70 7.22
N SER A 92 10.58 -10.81 7.25
CA SER A 92 11.75 -10.86 6.39
C SER A 92 12.52 -12.16 6.66
N ARG A 93 12.47 -13.08 5.70
CA ARG A 93 13.11 -14.40 5.82
C ARG A 93 14.45 -14.53 5.11
N ASP A 94 14.88 -13.52 4.36
CA ASP A 94 16.17 -13.50 3.64
C ASP A 94 16.41 -12.14 2.94
N GLY A 95 15.95 -11.03 3.53
CA GLY A 95 15.99 -9.72 2.88
C GLY A 95 14.90 -9.49 1.81
N SER A 96 13.94 -10.41 1.64
CA SER A 96 12.80 -10.21 0.72
C SER A 96 11.88 -9.04 1.09
N HIS A 97 11.99 -8.51 2.31
CA HIS A 97 11.24 -7.34 2.76
C HIS A 97 12.12 -6.11 2.95
N ASP A 98 13.39 -6.15 2.53
CA ASP A 98 14.33 -5.04 2.67
C ASP A 98 13.90 -3.82 1.86
N ALA A 99 13.39 -4.05 0.64
CA ALA A 99 12.82 -2.98 -0.20
C ALA A 99 11.62 -2.31 0.48
N VAL A 100 10.71 -3.12 1.05
CA VAL A 100 9.54 -2.63 1.79
C VAL A 100 9.95 -1.88 3.05
N LEU A 101 10.93 -2.39 3.80
CA LEU A 101 11.48 -1.73 4.98
C LEU A 101 12.09 -0.38 4.61
N ARG A 102 12.87 -0.31 3.52
CA ARG A 102 13.43 0.96 3.03
C ARG A 102 12.35 1.97 2.68
N LEU A 103 11.31 1.56 1.97
CA LEU A 103 10.18 2.45 1.64
C LEU A 103 9.54 3.02 2.90
N LEU A 104 9.28 2.17 3.91
CA LEU A 104 8.63 2.60 5.16
C LEU A 104 9.56 3.37 6.11
N GLN A 105 10.87 3.11 6.08
CA GLN A 105 11.87 3.78 6.92
C GLN A 105 12.29 5.15 6.37
N CYS A 106 12.16 5.38 5.06
CA CYS A 106 12.49 6.65 4.42
C CYS A 106 11.47 7.76 4.72
N GLU A 107 10.26 7.38 5.16
CA GLU A 107 9.12 8.29 5.35
C GLU A 107 9.05 8.91 6.76
N ASN A 108 10.20 9.18 7.39
CA ASN A 108 10.28 9.81 8.72
C ASN A 108 11.38 10.86 8.85
#